data_AF-A0A917P4L6-F1
#
_entry.id   AF-A0A917P4L6-F1
#
_cell.length_a   1.000
_cell.length_b   1.000
_cell.length_c   1.000
_cell.angle_alpha   90.00
_cell.angle_beta   90.00
_cell.angle_gamma   90.00
#
_symmetry.space_group_name_H-M   'P 1'
#
loop_
_entity.id
_entity.type
_entity.pdbx_description
1 polymer ?
#
loop_
_entity_poly.entity_id
_entity_poly.type
_entity_poly.pdbx_seq_one_letter_code
_entity_poly.pdbx_strand_id
1 'polypeptide(L)'
;MAYPGGWLARRSSAGFRRMGSGCPAEATDGGRFVVRGSHAARAQEHHMAAKTDALLPALEDARDAHTAIVDRFRTGATLTPPGTDRQRLESQATEAQYHLGRIEARMREIRPPRGLLSAAEHLTWMVTHSAVRASLLPLEAGVLAVTEIVRGERPADERRLLRAAVDEYTAAARALATCQAGKDIAERLDDQETAELLAMLGRQDEVLLETSEDNLARRARAVAEAAEDPRPPRGEAAEGGSLLQAIVRRVRAARARLRAVLQRVTRRVSDPARCSPPPVWPTRCRAR
;
A
#
# COMPACT_ATOMS: atom_id res chain seq x y z
N MET A 1 -30.20 -26.36 19.74
CA MET A 1 -29.86 -26.81 18.37
C MET A 1 -28.49 -27.43 18.40
N ALA A 2 -28.42 -28.74 18.25
CA ALA A 2 -27.20 -29.53 18.23
C ALA A 2 -26.86 -29.86 16.77
N TYR A 3 -25.58 -29.76 16.39
CA TYR A 3 -24.94 -30.68 15.45
C TYR A 3 -23.45 -30.84 15.80
N PRO A 4 -22.93 -32.08 15.87
CA PRO A 4 -21.56 -32.43 16.24
C PRO A 4 -20.68 -32.76 15.02
N GLY A 5 -19.36 -32.85 15.22
CA GLY A 5 -18.39 -33.45 14.29
C GLY A 5 -16.99 -32.85 14.52
N GLY A 6 -16.00 -33.49 15.11
CA GLY A 6 -15.72 -34.92 15.19
C GLY A 6 -14.74 -35.34 14.09
N TRP A 7 -13.46 -34.93 14.21
CA TRP A 7 -12.37 -35.51 13.41
C TRP A 7 -11.21 -35.90 14.32
N LEU A 8 -11.06 -37.22 14.47
CA LEU A 8 -10.03 -37.92 15.21
C LEU A 8 -9.26 -38.79 14.20
N ALA A 9 -7.94 -38.79 14.35
CA ALA A 9 -6.99 -39.84 13.97
C ALA A 9 -6.63 -40.06 12.48
N ARG A 10 -5.33 -39.94 12.18
CA ARG A 10 -4.51 -41.15 11.93
C ARG A 10 -3.01 -40.88 12.02
N ARG A 11 -2.37 -41.64 12.92
CA ARG A 11 -0.94 -41.95 12.90
C ARG A 11 -0.61 -42.76 11.65
N SER A 12 0.59 -42.55 11.08
CA SER A 12 1.31 -43.61 10.37
C SER A 12 2.78 -43.54 10.71
N SER A 13 3.18 -44.53 11.47
CA SER A 13 4.54 -44.93 11.80
C SER A 13 4.95 -46.10 10.90
N ALA A 14 5.97 -45.89 10.08
CA ALA A 14 6.82 -46.92 9.48
C ALA A 14 8.19 -46.24 9.33
N GLY A 15 9.29 -46.69 9.91
CA GLY A 15 9.74 -48.07 10.07
C GLY A 15 10.66 -48.40 8.90
N PHE A 16 11.89 -47.86 8.86
CA PHE A 16 12.89 -48.27 7.88
C PHE A 16 14.23 -48.61 8.55
N ARG A 17 14.75 -49.76 8.13
CA ARG A 17 15.82 -50.53 8.78
C ARG A 17 17.21 -49.98 8.49
N ARG A 18 18.05 -50.21 9.49
CA ARG A 18 19.51 -50.20 9.49
C ARG A 18 20.05 -51.46 8.78
N MET A 19 21.06 -51.32 7.94
CA MET A 19 22.29 -52.13 7.83
C MET A 19 22.82 -52.14 6.40
N GLY A 20 24.11 -51.84 6.27
CA GLY A 20 24.85 -51.85 5.01
C GLY A 20 26.25 -51.30 5.22
N SER A 21 27.04 -51.99 6.03
CA SER A 21 28.49 -51.82 6.16
C SER A 21 29.18 -52.19 4.86
N GLY A 22 30.07 -51.33 4.37
CA GLY A 22 30.96 -51.63 3.26
C GLY A 22 31.88 -50.47 2.94
N CYS A 23 33.02 -50.41 3.61
CA CYS A 23 34.22 -49.78 3.04
C CYS A 23 34.80 -50.76 2.00
N PRO A 24 35.39 -50.26 0.90
CA PRO A 24 36.85 -50.22 0.90
C PRO A 24 37.47 -48.95 0.28
N ALA A 25 38.64 -48.63 0.84
CA ALA A 25 39.90 -48.18 0.23
C ALA A 25 39.90 -47.14 -0.92
N GLU A 26 40.54 -46.01 -0.59
CA GLU A 26 41.62 -45.34 -1.33
C GLU A 26 41.63 -45.40 -2.86
N ALA A 27 41.29 -44.25 -3.46
CA ALA A 27 42.02 -43.73 -4.62
C ALA A 27 42.25 -42.23 -4.42
N THR A 28 43.50 -41.88 -4.15
CA THR A 28 44.04 -40.53 -4.19
C THR A 28 43.94 -40.00 -5.62
N ASP A 29 43.00 -39.09 -5.88
CA ASP A 29 43.11 -38.16 -6.99
C ASP A 29 42.87 -36.74 -6.47
N GLY A 30 43.98 -36.02 -6.36
CA GLY A 30 44.05 -34.69 -5.83
C GLY A 30 43.68 -33.67 -6.90
N GLY A 31 42.72 -32.81 -6.59
CA GLY A 31 42.68 -31.47 -7.16
C GLY A 31 41.32 -31.02 -7.64
N ARG A 32 40.86 -29.93 -6.99
CA ARG A 32 39.83 -28.98 -7.48
C ARG A 32 38.38 -29.47 -7.45
N PHE A 33 37.76 -29.50 -6.27
CA PHE A 33 36.30 -29.41 -6.18
C PHE A 33 35.82 -28.66 -4.94
N VAL A 34 36.25 -27.41 -4.72
CA VAL A 34 35.70 -26.55 -3.65
C VAL A 34 35.66 -25.08 -4.07
N VAL A 35 34.90 -24.73 -5.12
CA VAL A 35 34.60 -23.29 -5.42
C VAL A 35 33.15 -23.06 -5.84
N ARG A 36 32.38 -24.08 -6.23
CA ARG A 36 31.05 -23.88 -6.83
C ARG A 36 29.91 -23.60 -5.81
N GLY A 37 30.07 -23.96 -4.54
CA GLY A 37 29.05 -23.75 -3.49
C GLY A 37 28.96 -22.32 -2.94
N SER A 38 30.06 -21.55 -3.01
CA SER A 38 30.13 -20.20 -2.41
C SER A 38 29.37 -19.13 -3.20
N HIS A 39 29.18 -19.33 -4.51
CA HIS A 39 28.47 -18.36 -5.35
C HIS A 39 26.94 -18.44 -5.19
N ALA A 40 26.38 -19.64 -5.03
CA ALA A 40 24.95 -19.82 -4.81
C ALA A 40 24.51 -19.27 -3.44
N ALA A 41 25.28 -19.52 -2.39
CA ALA A 41 25.01 -18.99 -1.06
C ALA A 41 25.06 -17.45 -1.01
N ARG A 42 26.07 -16.84 -1.64
CA ARG A 42 26.16 -15.36 -1.74
C ARG A 42 25.06 -14.75 -2.59
N ALA A 43 24.67 -15.40 -3.70
CA ALA A 43 23.56 -14.93 -4.52
C ALA A 43 22.23 -14.95 -3.74
N GLN A 44 22.00 -16.01 -2.95
CA GLN A 44 20.84 -16.10 -2.06
C GLN A 44 20.85 -15.00 -0.99
N GLU A 45 22.01 -14.74 -0.38
CA GLU A 45 22.18 -13.69 0.63
C GLU A 45 21.92 -12.29 0.08
N HIS A 46 22.47 -11.97 -1.10
CA HIS A 46 22.19 -10.71 -1.78
C HIS A 46 20.72 -10.55 -2.19
N HIS A 47 20.05 -11.63 -2.60
CA HIS A 47 18.63 -11.60 -2.91
C HIS A 47 17.78 -11.34 -1.66
N MET A 48 18.08 -11.99 -0.54
CA MET A 48 17.38 -11.78 0.73
C MET A 48 17.62 -10.38 1.32
N ALA A 49 18.83 -9.84 1.19
CA ALA A 49 19.15 -8.47 1.57
C ALA A 49 18.36 -7.46 0.72
N ALA A 50 18.42 -7.59 -0.61
CA ALA A 50 17.66 -6.72 -1.52
C ALA A 50 16.15 -6.80 -1.28
N LYS A 51 15.64 -7.98 -0.93
CA LYS A 51 14.24 -8.20 -0.56
C LYS A 51 13.86 -7.43 0.70
N THR A 52 14.69 -7.49 1.74
CA THR A 52 14.48 -6.78 3.00
C THR A 52 14.57 -5.26 2.80
N ASP A 53 15.61 -4.79 2.12
CA ASP A 53 15.90 -3.36 1.90
C ASP A 53 14.82 -2.63 1.11
N ALA A 54 14.07 -3.35 0.26
CA ALA A 54 13.01 -2.76 -0.57
C ALA A 54 11.59 -3.02 -0.03
N LEU A 55 11.29 -4.22 0.48
CA LEU A 55 9.94 -4.56 0.95
C LEU A 55 9.60 -4.00 2.31
N LEU A 56 10.56 -3.96 3.22
CA LEU A 56 10.33 -3.41 4.55
C LEU A 56 9.89 -1.94 4.46
N PRO A 57 10.56 -1.06 3.67
CA PRO A 57 10.04 0.28 3.39
C PRO A 57 8.60 0.33 2.89
N ALA A 58 8.28 -0.50 1.89
CA ALA A 58 6.96 -0.47 1.27
C ALA A 58 5.85 -0.90 2.23
N LEU A 59 6.15 -1.87 3.11
CA LEU A 59 5.24 -2.29 4.16
C LEU A 59 5.10 -1.24 5.28
N GLU A 60 6.17 -0.50 5.61
CA GLU A 60 6.10 0.64 6.52
C GLU A 60 5.20 1.76 5.96
N ASP A 61 5.33 2.07 4.68
CA ASP A 61 4.45 3.04 4.00
C ASP A 61 2.97 2.59 4.01
N ALA A 62 2.71 1.31 3.76
CA ALA A 62 1.37 0.74 3.85
C ALA A 62 0.82 0.78 5.27
N ARG A 63 1.65 0.44 6.27
CA ARG A 63 1.33 0.51 7.71
C ARG A 63 0.95 1.94 8.11
N ASP A 64 1.79 2.91 7.76
CA ASP A 64 1.58 4.31 8.14
C ASP A 64 0.32 4.90 7.48
N ALA A 65 0.03 4.49 6.24
CA ALA A 65 -1.22 4.86 5.57
C ALA A 65 -2.46 4.24 6.24
N HIS A 66 -2.39 2.96 6.64
CA HIS A 66 -3.48 2.30 7.36
C HIS A 66 -3.68 2.84 8.78
N THR A 67 -2.60 3.23 9.47
CA THR A 67 -2.69 3.96 10.74
C THR A 67 -3.44 5.29 10.55
N ALA A 68 -3.11 6.04 9.49
CA ALA A 68 -3.82 7.28 9.19
C ALA A 68 -5.31 7.03 8.92
N ILE A 69 -5.68 5.96 8.21
CA ILE A 69 -7.09 5.54 8.06
C ILE A 69 -7.74 5.37 9.43
N VAL A 70 -7.17 4.53 10.30
CA VAL A 70 -7.73 4.28 11.64
C VAL A 70 -7.95 5.57 12.41
N ASP A 71 -6.95 6.46 12.42
CA ASP A 71 -7.01 7.73 13.13
C ASP A 71 -8.09 8.67 12.55
N ARG A 72 -8.21 8.76 11.22
CA ARG A 72 -9.23 9.59 10.57
C ARG A 72 -10.64 9.06 10.79
N PHE A 73 -10.86 7.75 10.68
CA PHE A 73 -12.18 7.16 10.95
C PHE A 73 -12.60 7.31 12.41
N ARG A 74 -11.67 7.12 13.36
CA ARG A 74 -11.94 7.39 14.79
C ARG A 74 -12.27 8.86 15.02
N THR A 75 -11.48 9.76 14.44
CA THR A 75 -11.75 11.20 14.51
C THR A 75 -13.13 11.51 13.94
N GLY A 76 -13.45 11.06 12.72
CA GLY A 76 -14.75 11.23 12.08
C GLY A 76 -15.92 10.71 12.95
N ALA A 77 -15.75 9.56 13.60
CA ALA A 77 -16.74 9.00 14.51
C ALA A 77 -16.98 9.88 15.75
N THR A 78 -15.94 10.54 16.29
CA THR A 78 -16.09 11.48 17.41
C THR A 78 -16.83 12.76 17.01
N LEU A 79 -16.72 13.17 15.74
CA LEU A 79 -17.37 14.36 15.18
C LEU A 79 -18.81 14.10 14.76
N THR A 80 -19.14 12.85 14.44
CA THR A 80 -20.43 12.46 13.91
C THR A 80 -21.39 12.13 15.06
N PRO A 81 -22.60 12.72 15.10
CA PRO A 81 -23.63 12.34 16.08
C PRO A 81 -23.95 10.84 16.02
N PRO A 82 -24.44 10.24 17.13
CA PRO A 82 -24.84 8.83 17.14
C PRO A 82 -25.86 8.50 16.04
N GLY A 83 -25.62 7.38 15.34
CA GLY A 83 -26.46 6.94 14.23
C GLY A 83 -25.70 6.00 13.28
N THR A 84 -26.33 5.65 12.16
CA THR A 84 -25.77 4.72 11.17
C THR A 84 -24.42 5.20 10.59
N ASP A 85 -24.28 6.50 10.35
CA ASP A 85 -23.02 7.06 9.83
C ASP A 85 -21.86 6.89 10.82
N ARG A 86 -22.11 7.11 12.12
CA ARG A 86 -21.10 6.90 13.16
C ARG A 86 -20.72 5.43 13.27
N GLN A 87 -21.71 4.52 13.29
CA GLN A 87 -21.47 3.08 13.35
C GLN A 87 -20.66 2.58 12.15
N ARG A 88 -20.92 3.12 10.95
CA ARG A 88 -20.14 2.83 9.75
C ARG A 88 -18.67 3.23 9.93
N LEU A 89 -18.39 4.44 10.43
CA LEU A 89 -17.02 4.91 10.67
C LEU A 89 -16.29 4.04 11.72
N GLU A 90 -16.98 3.66 12.80
CA GLU A 90 -16.42 2.79 13.84
C GLU A 90 -16.12 1.37 13.31
N SER A 91 -17.00 0.82 12.47
CA SER A 91 -16.77 -0.45 11.78
C SER A 91 -15.56 -0.37 10.86
N GLN A 92 -15.45 0.69 10.05
CA GLN A 92 -14.32 0.90 9.14
C GLN A 92 -13.00 1.07 9.91
N ALA A 93 -13.00 1.77 11.04
CA ALA A 93 -11.81 1.87 11.90
C ALA A 93 -11.38 0.51 12.46
N THR A 94 -12.32 -0.37 12.78
CA THR A 94 -12.05 -1.72 13.29
C THR A 94 -11.50 -2.63 12.19
N GLU A 95 -12.07 -2.57 10.99
CA GLU A 95 -11.57 -3.30 9.82
C GLU A 95 -10.15 -2.86 9.43
N ALA A 96 -9.88 -1.55 9.41
CA ALA A 96 -8.55 -1.01 9.16
C ALA A 96 -7.52 -1.42 10.23
N GLN A 97 -7.91 -1.54 11.50
CA GLN A 97 -7.05 -2.10 12.56
C GLN A 97 -6.70 -3.56 12.31
N TYR A 98 -7.67 -4.36 11.83
CA TYR A 98 -7.40 -5.74 11.45
C TYR A 98 -6.38 -5.82 10.30
N HIS A 99 -6.50 -4.96 9.29
CA HIS A 99 -5.53 -4.88 8.19
C HIS A 99 -4.13 -4.47 8.67
N LEU A 100 -4.04 -3.48 9.57
CA LEU A 100 -2.79 -3.05 10.19
C LEU A 100 -2.07 -4.23 10.87
N GLY A 101 -2.80 -5.03 11.64
CA GLY A 101 -2.23 -6.22 12.29
C GLY A 101 -1.65 -7.25 11.31
N ARG A 102 -2.24 -7.40 10.11
CA ARG A 102 -1.72 -8.27 9.05
C ARG A 102 -0.44 -7.72 8.42
N ILE A 103 -0.37 -6.41 8.19
CA ILE A 103 0.86 -5.75 7.69
C ILE A 103 1.99 -5.95 8.70
N GLU A 104 1.73 -5.69 9.98
CA GLU A 104 2.74 -5.85 11.04
C GLU A 104 3.20 -7.31 11.19
N ALA A 105 2.29 -8.28 11.05
CA ALA A 105 2.66 -9.69 11.02
C ALA A 105 3.62 -9.97 9.87
N ARG A 106 3.31 -9.49 8.66
CA ARG A 106 4.18 -9.69 7.49
C ARG A 106 5.54 -9.02 7.64
N MET A 107 5.59 -7.82 8.20
CA MET A 107 6.85 -7.14 8.51
C MET A 107 7.73 -7.94 9.47
N ARG A 108 7.14 -8.61 10.48
CA ARG A 108 7.88 -9.45 11.42
C ARG A 108 8.45 -10.71 10.76
N GLU A 109 7.77 -11.25 9.76
CA GLU A 109 8.24 -12.42 9.00
C GLU A 109 9.39 -12.08 8.05
N ILE A 110 9.36 -10.91 7.42
CA ILE A 110 10.41 -10.47 6.49
C ILE A 110 11.65 -9.97 7.25
N ARG A 111 11.47 -9.37 8.43
CA ARG A 111 12.59 -8.80 9.19
C ARG A 111 13.57 -9.91 9.59
N PRO A 112 14.87 -9.78 9.25
CA PRO A 112 15.88 -10.75 9.69
C PRO A 112 15.94 -10.85 11.21
N PRO A 113 16.34 -12.01 11.77
CA PRO A 113 16.68 -12.14 13.18
C PRO A 113 17.69 -11.04 13.56
N ARG A 114 17.50 -10.39 14.71
CA ARG A 114 18.18 -9.16 15.18
C ARG A 114 19.72 -9.21 15.34
N GLY A 115 20.44 -10.09 14.64
CA GLY A 115 21.89 -10.24 14.68
C GLY A 115 22.65 -9.76 13.43
N LEU A 116 22.00 -9.38 12.33
CA LEU A 116 22.67 -9.12 11.03
C LEU A 116 22.58 -7.67 10.50
N LEU A 117 21.77 -6.81 11.11
CA LEU A 117 21.48 -5.45 10.60
C LEU A 117 21.90 -4.36 11.60
N SER A 118 23.21 -4.21 11.83
CA SER A 118 23.72 -3.20 12.78
C SER A 118 24.55 -2.08 12.14
N ALA A 119 24.91 -2.12 10.85
CA ALA A 119 25.91 -1.18 10.34
C ALA A 119 25.68 -0.56 8.96
N ALA A 120 24.78 -1.08 8.10
CA ALA A 120 24.71 -0.65 6.70
C ALA A 120 23.41 0.10 6.29
N GLU A 121 22.33 0.05 7.08
CA GLU A 121 21.00 0.46 6.61
C GLU A 121 20.71 1.98 6.58
N HIS A 122 21.59 2.84 7.11
CA HIS A 122 21.22 4.25 7.32
C HIS A 122 21.40 5.19 6.11
N LEU A 123 22.01 4.76 5.00
CA LEU A 123 22.41 5.68 3.91
C LEU A 123 21.70 5.47 2.57
N THR A 124 21.05 4.34 2.31
CA THR A 124 20.38 4.07 1.02
C THR A 124 18.89 4.46 1.00
N TRP A 125 18.30 4.75 2.17
CA TRP A 125 16.87 5.00 2.37
C TRP A 125 16.33 6.31 1.76
N MET A 126 17.18 7.33 1.56
CA MET A 126 16.69 8.70 1.29
C MET A 126 16.34 9.00 -0.17
N VAL A 127 16.72 8.19 -1.16
CA VAL A 127 16.67 8.61 -2.58
C VAL A 127 15.38 8.18 -3.32
N THR A 128 14.69 7.13 -2.88
CA THR A 128 13.43 6.66 -3.53
C THR A 128 12.16 7.26 -2.91
N HIS A 129 12.26 7.84 -1.71
CA HIS A 129 11.13 8.33 -0.92
C HIS A 129 10.50 9.66 -1.44
N SER A 130 11.18 10.37 -2.33
CA SER A 130 10.76 11.74 -2.72
C SER A 130 9.75 11.82 -3.86
N ALA A 131 9.56 10.76 -4.66
CA ALA A 131 8.67 10.83 -5.83
C ALA A 131 7.17 10.66 -5.46
N VAL A 132 6.85 9.86 -4.44
CA VAL A 132 5.46 9.63 -4.02
C VAL A 132 4.90 10.85 -3.27
N ARG A 133 5.70 11.51 -2.42
CA ARG A 133 5.28 12.74 -1.72
C ARG A 133 4.91 13.88 -2.67
N ALA A 134 5.64 14.05 -3.77
CA ALA A 134 5.38 15.13 -4.74
C ALA A 134 4.05 14.96 -5.51
N SER A 135 3.55 13.73 -5.60
CA SER A 135 2.34 13.38 -6.36
C SER A 135 1.04 13.70 -5.60
N LEU A 136 1.09 13.84 -4.27
CA LEU A 136 -0.07 14.03 -3.39
C LEU A 136 -0.30 15.48 -2.95
N LEU A 137 0.71 16.35 -3.07
CA LEU A 137 0.63 17.78 -2.74
C LEU A 137 -0.53 18.57 -3.41
N PRO A 138 -1.03 18.22 -4.61
CA PRO A 138 -2.14 18.97 -5.21
C PRO A 138 -3.50 18.76 -4.53
N LEU A 139 -3.65 17.76 -3.65
CA LEU A 139 -4.92 17.48 -2.96
C LEU A 139 -5.11 18.36 -1.72
N GLU A 140 -4.05 18.61 -0.94
CA GLU A 140 -4.11 19.43 0.28
C GLU A 140 -4.36 20.92 -0.03
N ALA A 141 -3.73 21.45 -1.08
CA ALA A 141 -3.86 22.86 -1.46
C ALA A 141 -5.24 23.21 -2.04
N GLY A 142 -5.98 22.23 -2.59
CA GLY A 142 -7.30 22.47 -3.18
C GLY A 142 -8.43 22.61 -2.14
N VAL A 143 -8.24 22.06 -0.94
CA VAL A 143 -9.28 21.97 0.10
C VAL A 143 -9.26 23.18 1.04
N LEU A 144 -8.09 23.73 1.34
CA LEU A 144 -7.94 24.87 2.24
C LEU A 144 -8.62 26.14 1.74
N ALA A 145 -8.62 26.38 0.41
CA ALA A 145 -9.20 27.58 -0.20
C ALA A 145 -10.73 27.73 -0.01
N VAL A 146 -11.45 26.65 0.31
CA VAL A 146 -12.92 26.66 0.43
C VAL A 146 -13.39 27.08 1.83
N THR A 147 -12.48 27.19 2.80
CA THR A 147 -12.88 27.21 4.22
C THR A 147 -12.92 28.57 4.91
N GLU A 148 -12.43 29.64 4.29
CA GLU A 148 -12.19 30.92 4.97
C GLU A 148 -13.37 31.91 5.02
N ILE A 149 -14.48 31.69 4.29
CA ILE A 149 -15.53 32.73 4.21
C ILE A 149 -16.86 32.18 4.72
N VAL A 150 -17.34 32.66 5.88
CA VAL A 150 -18.72 32.66 6.46
C VAL A 150 -18.68 32.28 7.95
N ARG A 151 -18.95 33.28 8.81
CA ARG A 151 -19.10 33.14 10.27
C ARG A 151 -20.56 32.93 10.64
N GLY A 152 -20.87 31.74 11.15
CA GLY A 152 -22.08 31.37 11.89
C GLY A 152 -21.82 30.04 12.60
N GLU A 153 -22.43 29.80 13.77
CA GLU A 153 -22.17 28.58 14.57
C GLU A 153 -22.63 27.30 13.84
N ARG A 154 -23.75 27.35 13.11
CA ARG A 154 -24.27 26.19 12.35
C ARG A 154 -23.43 25.81 11.11
N PRO A 155 -22.91 26.74 10.29
CA PRO A 155 -21.98 26.38 9.21
C PRO A 155 -20.61 25.90 9.70
N ALA A 156 -20.23 26.10 10.97
CA ALA A 156 -18.96 25.60 11.51
C ALA A 156 -18.95 24.07 11.63
N ASP A 157 -20.07 23.46 12.03
CA ASP A 157 -20.18 22.00 12.19
C ASP A 157 -20.16 21.27 10.84
N GLU A 158 -20.93 21.72 9.85
CA GLU A 158 -20.93 21.10 8.52
C GLU A 158 -19.58 21.24 7.80
N ARG A 159 -18.89 22.38 7.97
CA ARG A 159 -17.52 22.54 7.46
C ARG A 159 -16.53 21.61 8.14
N ARG A 160 -16.68 21.36 9.44
CA ARG A 160 -15.84 20.42 10.19
C ARG A 160 -16.06 18.99 9.71
N LEU A 161 -17.31 18.60 9.46
CA LEU A 161 -17.67 17.30 8.90
C LEU A 161 -17.17 17.14 7.45
N LEU A 162 -17.22 18.19 6.63
CA LEU A 162 -16.63 18.20 5.30
C LEU A 162 -15.11 18.00 5.34
N ARG A 163 -14.40 18.73 6.22
CA ARG A 163 -12.95 18.56 6.40
C ARG A 163 -12.61 17.12 6.83
N ALA A 164 -13.38 16.54 7.75
CA ALA A 164 -13.20 15.15 8.16
C ALA A 164 -13.38 14.17 6.99
N ALA A 165 -14.41 14.36 6.15
CA ALA A 165 -14.63 13.52 4.97
C ALA A 165 -13.50 13.66 3.93
N VAL A 166 -12.90 14.84 3.78
CA VAL A 166 -11.70 15.02 2.94
C VAL A 166 -10.52 14.25 3.51
N ASP A 167 -10.29 14.33 4.82
CA ASP A 167 -9.18 13.62 5.48
C ASP A 167 -9.34 12.10 5.33
N GLU A 168 -10.58 11.58 5.50
CA GLU A 168 -10.93 10.16 5.25
C GLU A 168 -10.59 9.76 3.82
N TYR A 169 -11.07 10.52 2.82
CA TYR A 169 -10.79 10.26 1.40
C TYR A 169 -9.29 10.27 1.11
N THR A 170 -8.56 11.24 1.66
CA THR A 170 -7.12 11.41 1.44
C THR A 170 -6.32 10.26 2.05
N ALA A 171 -6.71 9.80 3.25
CA ALA A 171 -6.11 8.65 3.90
C ALA A 171 -6.34 7.36 3.09
N ALA A 172 -7.58 7.12 2.63
CA ALA A 172 -7.91 5.97 1.77
C ALA A 172 -7.14 5.99 0.44
N ALA A 173 -7.05 7.15 -0.21
CA ALA A 173 -6.32 7.30 -1.46
C ALA A 173 -4.82 7.00 -1.28
N ARG A 174 -4.24 7.44 -0.15
CA ARG A 174 -2.84 7.17 0.18
C ARG A 174 -2.61 5.68 0.42
N ALA A 175 -3.47 5.01 1.18
CA ALA A 175 -3.35 3.57 1.44
C ALA A 175 -3.44 2.75 0.15
N LEU A 176 -4.39 3.05 -0.73
CA LEU A 176 -4.49 2.42 -2.04
C LEU A 176 -3.18 2.57 -2.84
N ALA A 177 -2.63 3.78 -2.86
CA ALA A 177 -1.39 4.06 -3.59
C ALA A 177 -0.18 3.33 -3.01
N THR A 178 -0.02 3.28 -1.68
CA THR A 178 1.11 2.58 -1.04
C THR A 178 0.99 1.06 -1.18
N CYS A 179 -0.23 0.50 -1.08
CA CYS A 179 -0.46 -0.91 -1.34
C CYS A 179 -0.16 -1.30 -2.79
N GLN A 180 -0.55 -0.49 -3.77
CA GLN A 180 -0.22 -0.73 -5.18
C GLN A 180 1.29 -0.66 -5.43
N ALA A 181 1.97 0.38 -4.91
CA ALA A 181 3.41 0.51 -5.05
C ALA A 181 4.16 -0.67 -4.40
N GLY A 182 3.77 -1.08 -3.19
CA GLY A 182 4.38 -2.21 -2.52
C GLY A 182 4.10 -3.55 -3.19
N LYS A 183 2.91 -3.74 -3.77
CA LYS A 183 2.58 -4.93 -4.58
C LYS A 183 3.54 -5.06 -5.76
N ASP A 184 3.73 -3.98 -6.52
CA ASP A 184 4.64 -3.97 -7.67
C ASP A 184 6.09 -4.27 -7.26
N ILE A 185 6.54 -3.79 -6.09
CA ILE A 185 7.86 -4.10 -5.53
C ILE A 185 7.95 -5.58 -5.15
N ALA A 186 6.92 -6.12 -4.49
CA ALA A 186 6.85 -7.53 -4.10
C ALA A 186 6.87 -8.49 -5.29
N GLU A 187 6.13 -8.17 -6.35
CA GLU A 187 6.14 -8.94 -7.60
C GLU A 187 7.53 -8.95 -8.25
N ARG A 188 8.28 -7.84 -8.22
CA ARG A 188 9.66 -7.76 -8.77
C ARG A 188 10.69 -8.53 -7.96
N LEU A 189 10.40 -8.82 -6.70
CA LEU A 189 11.27 -9.53 -5.77
C LEU A 189 10.80 -10.98 -5.55
N ASP A 190 9.89 -11.46 -6.40
CA ASP A 190 9.29 -12.79 -6.33
C ASP A 190 8.71 -13.12 -4.93
N ASP A 191 8.21 -12.09 -4.21
CA ASP A 191 7.52 -12.24 -2.94
C ASP A 191 6.00 -12.27 -3.13
N GLN A 192 5.52 -13.41 -3.61
CA GLN A 192 4.11 -13.61 -3.92
C GLN A 192 3.19 -13.39 -2.71
N GLU A 193 3.61 -13.80 -1.52
CA GLU A 193 2.80 -13.66 -0.30
C GLU A 193 2.61 -12.18 0.08
N THR A 194 3.68 -11.37 -0.01
CA THR A 194 3.58 -9.92 0.20
C THR A 194 2.75 -9.25 -0.89
N ALA A 195 2.92 -9.66 -2.15
CA ALA A 195 2.14 -9.14 -3.28
C ALA A 195 0.65 -9.43 -3.11
N GLU A 196 0.28 -10.65 -2.69
CA GLU A 196 -1.11 -11.04 -2.46
C GLU A 196 -1.74 -10.29 -1.28
N LEU A 197 -1.00 -10.12 -0.18
CA LEU A 197 -1.43 -9.29 0.94
C LEU A 197 -1.75 -7.87 0.49
N LEU A 198 -0.81 -7.21 -0.19
CA LEU A 198 -0.98 -5.82 -0.63
C LEU A 198 -2.04 -5.67 -1.73
N ALA A 199 -2.20 -6.68 -2.60
CA ALA A 199 -3.29 -6.70 -3.58
C ALA A 199 -4.67 -6.83 -2.92
N MET A 200 -4.77 -7.63 -1.86
CA MET A 200 -6.01 -7.80 -1.10
C MET A 200 -6.37 -6.51 -0.34
N LEU A 201 -5.41 -5.89 0.34
CA LEU A 201 -5.60 -4.59 0.99
C LEU A 201 -5.99 -3.50 -0.01
N GLY A 202 -5.30 -3.41 -1.15
CA GLY A 202 -5.61 -2.44 -2.19
C GLY A 202 -7.04 -2.55 -2.74
N ARG A 203 -7.61 -3.77 -2.82
CA ARG A 203 -9.03 -3.92 -3.21
C ARG A 203 -9.98 -3.37 -2.14
N GLN A 204 -9.65 -3.56 -0.87
CA GLN A 204 -10.45 -3.02 0.25
C GLN A 204 -10.35 -1.50 0.30
N ASP A 205 -9.15 -0.95 0.11
CA ASP A 205 -8.92 0.50 0.05
C ASP A 205 -9.67 1.14 -1.14
N GLU A 206 -9.84 0.44 -2.26
CA GLU A 206 -10.63 0.95 -3.38
C GLU A 206 -12.12 1.09 -3.04
N VAL A 207 -12.69 0.12 -2.32
CA VAL A 207 -14.08 0.18 -1.82
C VAL A 207 -14.23 1.29 -0.77
N LEU A 208 -13.23 1.43 0.10
CA LEU A 208 -13.19 2.48 1.12
C LEU A 208 -13.11 3.87 0.48
N LEU A 209 -12.31 4.01 -0.58
CA LEU A 209 -12.16 5.25 -1.35
C LEU A 209 -13.48 5.65 -2.01
N GLU A 210 -14.16 4.71 -2.66
CA GLU A 210 -15.49 4.94 -3.27
C GLU A 210 -16.51 5.39 -2.23
N THR A 211 -16.59 4.69 -1.09
CA THR A 211 -17.49 5.08 0.00
C THR A 211 -17.17 6.46 0.57
N SER A 212 -15.88 6.80 0.64
CA SER A 212 -15.41 8.13 1.11
C SER A 212 -15.72 9.24 0.10
N GLU A 213 -15.68 8.96 -1.21
CA GLU A 213 -16.12 9.90 -2.25
C GLU A 213 -17.60 10.25 -2.12
N ASP A 214 -18.45 9.26 -1.88
CA ASP A 214 -19.89 9.47 -1.68
C ASP A 214 -20.17 10.28 -0.42
N ASN A 215 -19.45 10.00 0.68
CA ASN A 215 -19.53 10.79 1.91
C ASN A 215 -19.09 12.24 1.66
N LEU A 216 -17.94 12.44 1.01
CA LEU A 216 -17.41 13.76 0.65
C LEU A 216 -18.42 14.55 -0.20
N ALA A 217 -18.99 13.93 -1.23
CA ALA A 217 -19.99 14.56 -2.07
C ALA A 217 -21.25 14.95 -1.29
N ARG A 218 -21.73 14.07 -0.39
CA ARG A 218 -22.88 14.36 0.49
C ARG A 218 -22.60 15.54 1.43
N ARG A 219 -21.45 15.57 2.10
CA ARG A 219 -21.05 16.66 3.01
C ARG A 219 -20.87 17.98 2.29
N ALA A 220 -20.30 17.96 1.09
CA ALA A 220 -20.15 19.15 0.27
C ALA A 220 -21.52 19.76 -0.10
N ARG A 221 -22.53 18.93 -0.39
CA ARG A 221 -23.90 19.39 -0.66
C ARG A 221 -24.53 20.01 0.59
N ALA A 222 -24.41 19.35 1.74
CA ALA A 222 -24.93 19.88 3.00
C ALA A 222 -24.34 21.26 3.35
N VAL A 223 -23.04 21.47 3.10
CA VAL A 223 -22.40 22.79 3.28
C VAL A 223 -22.96 23.83 2.31
N ALA A 224 -23.23 23.46 1.05
CA ALA A 224 -23.82 24.35 0.07
C ALA A 224 -25.26 24.73 0.44
N GLU A 225 -26.11 23.76 0.80
CA GLU A 225 -27.48 23.99 1.27
C GLU A 225 -27.52 24.87 2.53
N ALA A 226 -26.60 24.64 3.48
CA ALA A 226 -26.49 25.47 4.68
C ALA A 226 -26.03 26.91 4.39
N ALA A 227 -25.37 27.14 3.26
CA ALA A 227 -24.99 28.48 2.81
C ALA A 227 -26.12 29.17 2.02
N GLU A 228 -27.04 28.40 1.44
CA GLU A 228 -28.19 28.89 0.68
C GLU A 228 -29.37 29.32 1.56
N ASP A 229 -29.39 29.03 2.86
CA ASP A 229 -30.44 29.47 3.80
C ASP A 229 -30.37 31.00 4.04
N PRO A 230 -31.24 31.83 3.43
CA PRO A 230 -31.10 33.28 3.46
C PRO A 230 -32.06 33.93 4.47
N ARG A 231 -31.51 34.76 5.36
CA ARG A 231 -32.20 36.03 5.68
C ARG A 231 -32.28 36.89 4.39
N PRO A 232 -33.32 37.74 4.22
CA PRO A 232 -33.84 38.16 2.91
C PRO A 232 -32.88 39.02 2.06
N PRO A 233 -33.17 39.16 0.74
CA PRO A 233 -32.15 39.22 -0.30
C PRO A 233 -31.63 40.63 -0.56
N ARG A 234 -30.33 40.74 -0.81
CA ARG A 234 -29.76 41.85 -1.57
C ARG A 234 -28.60 41.34 -2.43
N GLY A 235 -28.89 41.15 -3.71
CA GLY A 235 -27.92 41.17 -4.81
C GLY A 235 -27.08 39.91 -5.00
N GLU A 236 -27.31 39.25 -6.15
CA GLU A 236 -26.33 38.45 -6.89
C GLU A 236 -25.87 37.12 -6.27
N ALA A 237 -26.74 36.10 -6.36
CA ALA A 237 -26.41 34.71 -6.08
C ALA A 237 -26.50 33.87 -7.36
N ALA A 238 -25.34 33.47 -7.91
CA ALA A 238 -25.24 32.46 -8.97
C ALA A 238 -24.01 31.52 -8.85
N GLU A 239 -23.19 31.63 -7.80
CA GLU A 239 -21.89 30.93 -7.75
C GLU A 239 -21.86 29.60 -6.96
N GLY A 240 -22.83 29.32 -6.09
CA GLY A 240 -22.78 28.19 -5.14
C GLY A 240 -22.74 26.79 -5.78
N GLY A 241 -23.57 26.55 -6.80
CA GLY A 241 -23.61 25.26 -7.51
C GLY A 241 -22.35 24.96 -8.34
N SER A 242 -21.61 25.99 -8.75
CA SER A 242 -20.40 25.83 -9.56
C SER A 242 -19.22 25.24 -8.76
N LEU A 243 -19.13 25.57 -7.46
CA LEU A 243 -18.00 25.19 -6.61
C LEU A 243 -18.02 23.69 -6.29
N LEU A 244 -19.19 23.16 -5.91
CA LEU A 244 -19.35 21.74 -5.62
C LEU A 244 -19.04 20.87 -6.85
N GLN A 245 -19.55 21.28 -8.00
CA GLN A 245 -19.31 20.58 -9.26
C GLN A 245 -17.82 20.67 -9.67
N ALA A 246 -17.17 21.80 -9.41
CA ALA A 246 -15.73 21.97 -9.63
C ALA A 246 -14.90 21.07 -8.71
N ILE A 247 -15.23 20.97 -7.42
CA ILE A 247 -14.54 20.12 -6.44
C ILE A 247 -14.67 18.65 -6.86
N VAL A 248 -15.89 18.15 -7.08
CA VAL A 248 -16.13 16.76 -7.49
C VAL A 248 -15.41 16.44 -8.80
N ARG A 249 -15.45 17.34 -9.78
CA ARG A 249 -14.74 17.17 -11.06
C ARG A 249 -13.23 17.11 -10.85
N ARG A 250 -12.67 17.91 -9.94
CA ARG A 250 -11.24 17.96 -9.63
C ARG A 250 -10.78 16.68 -8.92
N VAL A 251 -11.57 16.17 -7.97
CA VAL A 251 -11.31 14.89 -7.29
C VAL A 251 -11.33 13.73 -8.29
N ARG A 252 -12.36 13.64 -9.12
CA ARG A 252 -12.44 12.61 -10.18
C ARG A 252 -11.28 12.69 -11.16
N ALA A 253 -10.89 13.89 -11.57
CA ALA A 253 -9.73 14.10 -12.44
C ALA A 253 -8.41 13.68 -11.76
N ALA A 254 -8.25 13.95 -10.46
CA ALA A 254 -7.10 13.50 -9.69
C ALA A 254 -7.03 11.96 -9.61
N ARG A 255 -8.15 11.29 -9.29
CA ARG A 255 -8.25 9.82 -9.29
C ARG A 255 -7.93 9.22 -10.67
N ALA A 256 -8.48 9.79 -11.73
CA ALA A 256 -8.20 9.33 -13.09
C ALA A 256 -6.72 9.48 -13.48
N ARG A 257 -6.08 10.59 -13.08
CA ARG A 257 -4.63 10.81 -13.29
C ARG A 257 -3.79 9.82 -12.49
N LEU A 258 -4.14 9.59 -11.22
CA LEU A 258 -3.47 8.60 -10.38
C LEU A 258 -3.53 7.21 -11.04
N ARG A 259 -4.74 6.75 -11.40
CA ARG A 259 -4.93 5.49 -12.14
C ARG A 259 -4.13 5.45 -13.45
N ALA A 260 -4.11 6.53 -14.22
CA ALA A 260 -3.38 6.58 -15.49
C ALA A 260 -1.86 6.54 -15.32
N VAL A 261 -1.31 7.20 -14.30
CA VAL A 261 0.12 7.14 -13.96
C VAL A 261 0.48 5.72 -13.54
N LEU A 262 -0.31 5.13 -12.65
CA LEU A 262 -0.13 3.75 -12.20
C LEU A 262 -0.18 2.77 -13.38
N GLN A 263 -1.18 2.90 -14.27
CA GLN A 263 -1.29 2.08 -15.48
C GLN A 263 -0.12 2.27 -16.47
N ARG A 264 0.48 3.46 -16.54
CA ARG A 264 1.67 3.69 -17.38
C ARG A 264 2.93 3.07 -16.78
N VAL A 265 3.06 3.10 -15.46
CA VAL A 265 4.16 2.44 -14.75
C VAL A 265 4.06 0.93 -14.95
N THR A 266 2.87 0.35 -14.87
CA THR A 266 2.68 -1.08 -15.13
C THR A 266 2.90 -1.44 -16.61
N ARG A 267 2.36 -0.67 -17.57
CA ARG A 267 2.54 -0.94 -19.02
C ARG A 267 3.97 -0.82 -19.53
N ARG A 268 4.76 0.15 -19.04
CA ARG A 268 6.18 0.28 -19.47
C ARG A 268 7.07 -0.85 -18.97
N VAL A 269 6.61 -1.62 -18.00
CA VAL A 269 7.37 -2.69 -17.37
C VAL A 269 6.96 -4.07 -17.91
N SER A 270 5.75 -4.22 -18.44
CA SER A 270 5.29 -5.45 -19.12
C SER A 270 5.73 -5.59 -20.58
N ASP A 271 6.66 -4.76 -21.08
CA ASP A 271 7.22 -4.90 -22.43
C ASP A 271 8.64 -5.49 -22.35
N PRO A 272 8.81 -6.82 -22.20
CA PRO A 272 10.13 -7.46 -22.21
C PRO A 272 10.76 -7.53 -23.62
N ALA A 273 10.14 -6.96 -24.65
CA ALA A 273 10.56 -7.11 -26.04
C ALA A 273 11.30 -5.88 -26.58
N ARG A 274 12.44 -5.51 -25.98
CA ARG A 274 13.46 -4.67 -26.66
C ARG A 274 14.85 -4.70 -26.00
N CYS A 275 15.27 -5.83 -25.44
CA CYS A 275 16.69 -6.11 -25.33
C CYS A 275 17.18 -6.63 -26.68
N SER A 276 17.54 -5.71 -27.58
CA SER A 276 18.39 -6.05 -28.73
C SER A 276 19.69 -6.64 -28.16
N PRO A 277 20.10 -7.86 -28.55
CA PRO A 277 21.35 -8.43 -28.08
C PRO A 277 22.51 -7.50 -28.46
N PRO A 278 23.54 -7.36 -27.60
CA PRO A 278 24.70 -6.56 -27.92
C PRO A 278 25.39 -7.12 -29.17
N PRO A 279 25.98 -6.26 -30.03
CA PRO A 279 26.69 -6.71 -31.22
C PRO A 279 27.85 -7.62 -30.80
N VAL A 280 27.80 -8.87 -31.28
CA VAL A 280 28.87 -9.85 -31.09
C VAL A 280 30.06 -9.39 -31.91
N TRP A 281 31.10 -8.88 -31.26
CA TRP A 281 32.36 -8.57 -31.91
C TRP A 281 33.10 -9.87 -32.24
N PRO A 282 33.52 -10.10 -33.49
CA PRO A 282 34.29 -11.28 -33.84
C PRO A 282 35.71 -11.16 -33.29
N THR A 283 36.06 -12.02 -32.33
CA THR A 283 37.43 -12.24 -31.89
C THR A 283 38.25 -12.85 -33.02
N ARG A 284 39.05 -12.02 -33.71
CA ARG A 284 40.12 -12.50 -34.59
C ARG A 284 41.26 -13.05 -33.73
N CYS A 285 41.37 -14.38 -33.68
CA CYS A 285 42.62 -15.05 -33.34
C CYS A 285 43.67 -14.69 -34.39
N ARG A 286 44.73 -13.97 -33.97
CA ARG A 286 45.92 -13.74 -34.78
C ARG A 286 46.97 -14.76 -34.34
N ALA A 287 47.16 -15.79 -35.16
CA ALA A 287 48.33 -16.65 -35.08
C ALA A 287 49.41 -16.08 -36.00
N ARG A 288 50.57 -15.72 -35.44
CA ARG A 288 51.92 -15.86 -36.00
C ARG A 288 52.94 -15.36 -34.99
#